data_AF-A0A2W0A7E8-F1
#
_entry.id   AF-A0A2W0A7E8-F1
#
_cell.length_a   1.000
_cell.length_b   1.000
_cell.length_c   1.000
_cell.angle_alpha   90.00
_cell.angle_beta   90.00
_cell.angle_gamma   90.00
#
_symmetry.space_group_name_H-M   'P 1'
#
loop_
_entity.id
_entity.type
_entity.pdbx_description
1 polymer ?
#
loop_
_entity_poly.entity_id
_entity_poly.type
_entity_poly.pdbx_seq_one_letter_code
_entity_poly.pdbx_strand_id
1 'polypeptide(L)'
;ALCLSLSQPSDVLKDTPTCGPNGENNTYFAANGQVIQGTRLPIFGPLFQSNGWFITSGQSGYNSLQLNYRHTSGRLQVLAGYTYSKSLDNASGYGEQVNPFNPKASIALSAFDATHNFVVSYNYVPPLDKIGGGNRLTRGWALSGITRFATGLPVTLIETDDNSLLGTQFTGPIPLGIDLPNYAGGSVHISDPRKSGVYFDNSGFSSEPIGQLGNARRRSFHGPGINNWDLALLKDTKLTESMNLQFRAEFFDVFNHAQFNAVDGNVNSPTFGKIKTALQPRIGQISMRLNF
;
A
#
# COMPACT_ATOMS: atom_id res chain seq x y z
N ALA A 1 -23.53 -6.13 -20.91
CA ALA A 1 -24.19 -6.23 -22.23
C ALA A 1 -25.63 -5.73 -22.20
N LEU A 2 -26.52 -6.24 -21.33
CA LEU A 2 -27.92 -5.81 -21.27
C LEU A 2 -28.14 -4.39 -20.73
N CYS A 3 -27.39 -3.97 -19.70
CA CYS A 3 -27.45 -2.58 -19.23
C CYS A 3 -27.02 -1.60 -20.33
N LEU A 4 -25.95 -1.94 -21.06
CA LEU A 4 -25.48 -1.11 -22.17
C LEU A 4 -26.52 -0.94 -23.28
N SER A 5 -27.30 -1.99 -23.60
CA SER A 5 -28.39 -1.91 -24.58
C SER A 5 -29.64 -1.16 -24.11
N LEU A 6 -29.64 -0.64 -22.88
CA LEU A 6 -30.70 0.18 -22.29
C LEU A 6 -30.16 1.56 -21.88
N SER A 7 -28.95 1.91 -22.33
CA SER A 7 -28.23 3.10 -21.85
C SER A 7 -28.63 4.38 -22.55
N GLN A 8 -29.20 4.29 -23.76
CA GLN A 8 -29.65 5.45 -24.52
C GLN A 8 -31.15 5.72 -24.30
N PRO A 9 -31.59 6.99 -24.33
CA PRO A 9 -33.01 7.33 -24.25
C PRO A 9 -33.88 6.68 -25.34
N SER A 10 -33.30 6.30 -26.48
CA SER A 10 -33.98 5.57 -27.56
C SER A 10 -34.26 4.11 -27.25
N ASP A 11 -33.54 3.53 -26.28
CA ASP A 11 -33.59 2.10 -25.97
C ASP A 11 -34.68 1.75 -24.96
N VAL A 12 -35.23 2.76 -24.30
CA VAL A 12 -36.26 2.65 -23.27
C VAL A 12 -37.54 3.36 -23.69
N LEU A 13 -38.66 3.05 -23.03
CA LEU A 13 -39.90 3.79 -23.22
C LEU A 13 -39.68 5.26 -22.86
N LYS A 14 -40.38 6.14 -23.58
CA LYS A 14 -40.34 7.57 -23.34
C LYS A 14 -40.64 7.87 -21.86
N ASP A 15 -39.87 8.79 -21.27
CA ASP A 15 -40.00 9.22 -19.87
C ASP A 15 -39.72 8.13 -18.81
N THR A 16 -38.99 7.08 -19.19
CA THR A 16 -38.49 6.04 -18.27
C THR A 16 -36.96 6.10 -18.11
N PRO A 17 -36.37 5.63 -17.00
CA PRO A 17 -34.93 5.72 -16.76
C PRO A 17 -34.13 4.82 -17.70
N THR A 18 -32.91 5.25 -18.07
CA THR A 18 -31.93 4.43 -18.79
C THR A 18 -31.03 3.66 -17.81
N CYS A 19 -30.41 2.58 -18.30
CA CYS A 19 -29.42 1.85 -17.52
C CYS A 19 -28.04 2.47 -17.63
N GLY A 20 -27.37 2.61 -16.49
CA GLY A 20 -26.03 3.17 -16.37
C GLY A 20 -25.40 2.70 -15.06
N PRO A 21 -24.22 3.23 -14.72
CA PRO A 21 -23.46 2.75 -13.58
C PRO A 21 -24.25 2.76 -12.27
N ASN A 22 -24.13 1.70 -11.47
CA ASN A 22 -24.92 1.44 -10.25
C ASN A 22 -26.44 1.29 -10.48
N GLY A 23 -26.91 1.31 -11.73
CA GLY A 23 -28.32 1.17 -12.09
C GLY A 23 -28.73 -0.27 -12.41
N GLU A 24 -27.79 -1.21 -12.43
CA GLU A 24 -27.94 -2.51 -13.07
C GLU A 24 -29.02 -3.40 -12.42
N ASN A 25 -29.42 -3.12 -11.19
CA ASN A 25 -30.50 -3.83 -10.48
C ASN A 25 -31.91 -3.30 -10.74
N ASN A 26 -32.04 -2.12 -11.35
CA ASN A 26 -33.33 -1.46 -11.51
C ASN A 26 -34.20 -2.15 -12.57
N THR A 27 -35.50 -1.87 -12.49
CA THR A 27 -36.45 -2.26 -13.52
C THR A 27 -36.42 -1.27 -14.68
N TYR A 28 -36.32 -1.78 -15.89
CA TYR A 28 -36.30 -1.02 -17.13
C TYR A 28 -37.46 -1.41 -18.03
N PHE A 29 -37.97 -0.44 -18.79
CA PHE A 29 -38.99 -0.65 -19.80
C PHE A 29 -38.36 -0.40 -21.15
N ALA A 30 -38.01 -1.46 -21.88
CA ALA A 30 -37.38 -1.34 -23.18
C ALA A 30 -38.34 -0.70 -24.20
N ALA A 31 -37.80 -0.04 -25.23
CA ALA A 31 -38.58 0.66 -26.26
C ALA A 31 -39.60 -0.25 -26.99
N ASN A 32 -39.35 -1.57 -27.00
CA ASN A 32 -40.26 -2.58 -27.54
C ASN A 32 -41.41 -2.98 -26.57
N GLY A 33 -41.53 -2.33 -25.40
CA GLY A 33 -42.53 -2.62 -24.37
C GLY A 33 -42.16 -3.75 -23.40
N GLN A 34 -40.99 -4.37 -23.56
CA GLN A 34 -40.54 -5.43 -22.65
C GLN A 34 -40.11 -4.86 -21.29
N VAL A 35 -40.60 -5.47 -20.21
CA VAL A 35 -40.15 -5.17 -18.84
C VAL A 35 -38.92 -6.02 -18.51
N ILE A 36 -37.85 -5.38 -18.07
CA ILE A 36 -36.58 -6.00 -17.72
C ILE A 36 -36.32 -5.75 -16.23
N GLN A 37 -36.32 -6.81 -15.43
CA GLN A 37 -36.22 -6.72 -13.96
C GLN A 37 -34.77 -6.83 -13.50
N GLY A 38 -33.96 -5.82 -13.76
CA GLY A 38 -32.51 -5.87 -13.56
C GLY A 38 -31.79 -6.45 -14.78
N THR A 39 -30.53 -6.07 -14.90
CA THR A 39 -29.69 -6.31 -16.08
C THR A 39 -28.50 -7.23 -15.78
N ARG A 40 -28.35 -7.65 -14.51
CA ARG A 40 -27.35 -8.62 -14.04
C ARG A 40 -27.94 -10.02 -13.97
N LEU A 41 -27.10 -11.02 -14.21
CA LEU A 41 -27.49 -12.42 -14.09
C LEU A 41 -27.05 -12.98 -12.72
N PRO A 42 -27.88 -13.82 -12.06
CA PRO A 42 -29.29 -14.07 -12.36
C PRO A 42 -30.17 -12.82 -12.17
N ILE A 43 -31.26 -12.72 -12.93
CA ILE A 43 -32.18 -11.57 -12.92
C ILE A 43 -33.05 -11.64 -11.65
N PHE A 44 -32.71 -10.84 -10.64
CA PHE A 44 -33.41 -10.82 -9.35
C PHE A 44 -34.32 -9.59 -9.15
N GLY A 45 -34.22 -8.57 -10.02
CA GLY A 45 -34.92 -7.30 -9.87
C GLY A 45 -34.43 -6.44 -8.68
N PRO A 46 -35.11 -5.32 -8.41
CA PRO A 46 -34.68 -4.34 -7.40
C PRO A 46 -34.87 -4.81 -5.94
N LEU A 47 -35.49 -5.97 -5.73
CA LEU A 47 -35.75 -6.52 -4.39
C LEU A 47 -34.50 -7.04 -3.69
N PHE A 48 -33.40 -7.23 -4.43
CA PHE A 48 -32.11 -7.66 -3.89
C PHE A 48 -31.08 -6.54 -4.06
N GLN A 49 -30.47 -6.10 -2.95
CA GLN A 49 -29.41 -5.08 -3.01
C GLN A 49 -28.15 -5.62 -3.69
N SER A 50 -27.64 -6.78 -3.24
CA SER A 50 -26.49 -7.46 -3.84
C SER A 50 -26.67 -8.97 -3.73
N ASN A 51 -26.44 -9.68 -4.84
CA ASN A 51 -26.33 -11.14 -4.86
C ASN A 51 -25.05 -11.52 -5.58
N GLY A 52 -23.96 -11.57 -4.82
CA GLY A 52 -22.65 -11.90 -5.34
C GLY A 52 -22.51 -13.36 -5.69
N TRP A 53 -22.03 -13.64 -6.90
CA TRP A 53 -21.53 -14.97 -7.23
C TRP A 53 -20.09 -15.09 -6.76
N PHE A 54 -19.86 -15.92 -5.74
CA PHE A 54 -18.54 -16.16 -5.19
C PHE A 54 -18.04 -17.55 -5.56
N ILE A 55 -16.78 -17.62 -5.98
CA ILE A 55 -16.04 -18.86 -6.13
C ILE A 55 -14.70 -18.74 -5.40
N THR A 56 -14.22 -19.83 -4.83
CA THR A 56 -12.86 -19.88 -4.30
C THR A 56 -11.89 -20.05 -5.46
N SER A 57 -11.25 -18.95 -5.84
CA SER A 57 -10.25 -18.90 -6.90
C SER A 57 -9.10 -18.02 -6.42
N GLY A 58 -7.87 -18.47 -6.66
CA GLY A 58 -6.67 -17.75 -6.27
C GLY A 58 -5.45 -18.38 -6.91
N GLN A 59 -4.61 -17.54 -7.49
CA GLN A 59 -3.31 -17.93 -8.02
C GLN A 59 -2.30 -16.93 -7.52
N SER A 60 -1.25 -17.43 -6.86
CA SER A 60 -0.15 -16.63 -6.36
C SER A 60 1.19 -17.31 -6.62
N GLY A 61 2.25 -16.50 -6.68
CA GLY A 61 3.62 -16.95 -6.83
C GLY A 61 4.56 -16.01 -6.11
N TYR A 62 5.41 -16.56 -5.25
CA TYR A 62 6.38 -15.81 -4.46
C TYR A 62 7.79 -16.38 -4.67
N ASN A 63 8.73 -15.52 -5.03
CA ASN A 63 10.15 -15.86 -5.13
C ASN A 63 10.94 -14.92 -4.23
N SER A 64 11.92 -15.45 -3.49
CA SER A 64 12.76 -14.62 -2.63
C SER A 64 14.21 -15.10 -2.53
N LEU A 65 15.10 -14.14 -2.34
CA LEU A 65 16.47 -14.33 -1.88
C LEU A 65 16.60 -13.65 -0.52
N GLN A 66 17.11 -14.38 0.45
CA GLN A 66 17.30 -13.88 1.82
C GLN A 66 18.76 -14.02 2.23
N LEU A 67 19.37 -12.91 2.65
CA LEU A 67 20.73 -12.84 3.14
C LEU A 67 20.69 -12.41 4.61
N ASN A 68 21.45 -13.11 5.45
CA ASN A 68 21.60 -12.79 6.85
C ASN A 68 23.08 -12.71 7.19
N TYR A 69 23.48 -11.62 7.84
CA TYR A 69 24.85 -11.38 8.27
C TYR A 69 24.86 -11.01 9.75
N ARG A 70 25.69 -11.73 10.51
CA ARG A 70 25.93 -11.43 11.92
C ARG A 70 27.42 -11.28 12.12
N HIS A 71 27.81 -10.19 12.76
CA HIS A 71 29.21 -9.91 13.05
C HIS A 71 29.35 -9.37 14.46
N THR A 72 30.40 -9.83 15.14
CA THR A 72 30.80 -9.31 16.44
C THR A 72 32.31 -9.22 16.44
N SER A 73 32.82 -8.00 16.61
CA SER A 73 34.25 -7.75 16.68
C SER A 73 34.52 -6.69 17.73
N GLY A 74 35.11 -7.13 18.85
CA GLY A 74 35.44 -6.30 19.99
C GLY A 74 34.25 -5.47 20.48
N ARG A 75 34.23 -4.20 20.09
CA ARG A 75 33.27 -3.20 20.55
C ARG A 75 32.08 -2.98 19.61
N LEU A 76 32.03 -3.71 18.50
CA LEU A 76 30.99 -3.62 17.48
C LEU A 76 30.22 -4.95 17.40
N GLN A 77 28.90 -4.84 17.42
CA GLN A 77 27.96 -5.92 17.12
C GLN A 77 27.04 -5.44 16.01
N VAL A 78 26.85 -6.27 14.98
CA VAL A 78 26.00 -5.99 13.82
C VAL A 78 25.18 -7.24 13.49
N LEU A 79 23.90 -7.03 13.25
CA LEU A 79 22.98 -7.99 12.66
C LEU A 79 22.29 -7.31 11.46
N ALA A 80 22.53 -7.81 10.26
CA ALA A 80 21.93 -7.31 9.04
C ALA A 80 21.14 -8.42 8.35
N GLY A 81 19.93 -8.08 7.90
CA GLY A 81 19.08 -8.93 7.09
C GLY A 81 18.71 -8.20 5.81
N TYR A 82 18.74 -8.90 4.68
CA TYR A 82 18.28 -8.41 3.40
C TYR A 82 17.38 -9.44 2.73
N THR A 83 16.19 -9.03 2.34
CA THR A 83 15.28 -9.82 1.52
C THR A 83 15.08 -9.10 0.19
N TYR A 84 15.39 -9.80 -0.90
CA TYR A 84 14.93 -9.46 -2.24
C TYR A 84 13.77 -10.39 -2.56
N SER A 85 12.60 -9.87 -2.91
CA SER A 85 11.45 -10.72 -3.22
C SER A 85 10.59 -10.21 -4.36
N LYS A 86 9.79 -11.10 -4.93
CA LYS A 86 8.75 -10.75 -5.88
C LYS A 86 7.55 -11.66 -5.67
N SER A 87 6.41 -11.05 -5.38
CA SER A 87 5.12 -11.65 -5.15
C SER A 87 4.14 -11.19 -6.22
N LEU A 88 3.54 -12.14 -6.92
CA LEU A 88 2.47 -11.91 -7.88
C LEU A 88 1.24 -12.69 -7.45
N ASP A 89 0.06 -12.09 -7.60
CA ASP A 89 -1.22 -12.76 -7.42
C ASP A 89 -2.32 -12.18 -8.31
N ASN A 90 -3.43 -12.90 -8.45
CA ASN A 90 -4.65 -12.35 -9.01
C ASN A 90 -5.61 -11.78 -7.95
N ALA A 91 -5.42 -12.16 -6.68
CA ALA A 91 -6.12 -11.66 -5.51
C ALA A 91 -5.20 -11.82 -4.27
N SER A 92 -4.87 -10.72 -3.59
CA SER A 92 -4.00 -10.71 -2.41
C SER A 92 -4.72 -11.02 -1.10
N GLY A 93 -6.05 -11.07 -1.13
CA GLY A 93 -6.87 -11.28 0.05
C GLY A 93 -8.30 -11.59 -0.31
N TYR A 94 -9.03 -12.07 0.69
CA TYR A 94 -10.45 -12.33 0.56
C TYR A 94 -11.20 -11.07 0.14
N GLY A 95 -11.97 -11.12 -0.94
CA GLY A 95 -12.75 -9.99 -1.44
C GLY A 95 -12.06 -9.15 -2.53
N GLU A 96 -10.79 -9.41 -2.86
CA GLU A 96 -10.22 -8.87 -4.10
C GLU A 96 -10.80 -9.61 -5.31
N GLN A 97 -11.47 -8.87 -6.18
CA GLN A 97 -12.18 -9.45 -7.32
C GLN A 97 -11.24 -9.81 -8.46
N VAL A 98 -11.48 -10.97 -9.06
CA VAL A 98 -10.77 -11.46 -10.25
C VAL A 98 -11.67 -11.30 -11.46
N ASN A 99 -11.11 -10.83 -12.58
CA ASN A 99 -11.81 -10.65 -13.84
C ASN A 99 -12.49 -11.96 -14.28
N PRO A 100 -13.84 -12.03 -14.29
CA PRO A 100 -14.56 -13.27 -14.59
C PRO A 100 -14.48 -13.64 -16.07
N PHE A 101 -14.21 -12.67 -16.94
CA PHE A 101 -14.06 -12.89 -18.39
C PHE A 101 -12.63 -13.29 -18.76
N ASN A 102 -11.63 -12.78 -18.04
CA ASN A 102 -10.24 -13.12 -18.23
C ASN A 102 -9.45 -13.11 -16.90
N PRO A 103 -9.45 -14.23 -16.14
CA PRO A 103 -8.80 -14.29 -14.84
C PRO A 103 -7.29 -13.97 -14.87
N LYS A 104 -6.62 -14.20 -16.00
CA LYS A 104 -5.19 -13.90 -16.17
C LYS A 104 -4.90 -12.40 -16.21
N ALA A 105 -5.87 -11.58 -16.62
CA ALA A 105 -5.73 -10.12 -16.63
C ALA A 105 -5.61 -9.54 -15.22
N SER A 106 -6.10 -10.25 -14.20
CA SER A 106 -6.01 -9.82 -12.80
C SER A 106 -4.65 -10.06 -12.17
N ILE A 107 -3.73 -10.79 -12.83
CA ILE A 107 -2.39 -11.05 -12.28
C ILE A 107 -1.57 -9.74 -12.19
N ALA A 108 -1.26 -9.36 -10.96
CA ALA A 108 -0.59 -8.13 -10.59
C ALA A 108 0.47 -8.40 -9.50
N LEU A 109 1.23 -7.37 -9.11
CA LEU A 109 2.02 -7.43 -7.87
C LEU A 109 1.07 -7.72 -6.70
N SER A 110 1.48 -8.50 -5.72
CA SER A 110 0.67 -8.69 -4.49
C SER A 110 0.58 -7.38 -3.70
N ALA A 111 -0.51 -7.14 -2.96
CA ALA A 111 -0.71 -5.99 -2.07
C ALA A 111 0.44 -5.78 -1.08
N PHE A 112 1.11 -6.88 -0.71
CA PHE A 112 2.18 -6.94 0.27
C PHE A 112 3.57 -7.15 -0.38
N ASP A 113 3.69 -7.01 -1.70
CA ASP A 113 4.98 -7.15 -2.38
C ASP A 113 5.95 -6.05 -1.95
N ALA A 114 7.04 -6.43 -1.29
CA ALA A 114 8.14 -5.54 -0.94
C ALA A 114 9.41 -6.05 -1.60
N THR A 115 9.79 -5.45 -2.74
CA THR A 115 10.87 -5.97 -3.56
C THR A 115 12.22 -5.98 -2.84
N HIS A 116 12.55 -4.92 -2.14
CA HIS A 116 13.74 -4.82 -1.30
C HIS A 116 13.31 -4.57 0.15
N ASN A 117 13.85 -5.33 1.09
CA ASN A 117 13.68 -5.08 2.52
C ASN A 117 15.02 -5.35 3.22
N PHE A 118 15.70 -4.28 3.62
CA PHE A 118 16.95 -4.31 4.34
C PHE A 118 16.74 -3.76 5.76
N VAL A 119 17.20 -4.51 6.75
CA VAL A 119 17.18 -4.10 8.15
C VAL A 119 18.54 -4.39 8.75
N VAL A 120 19.14 -3.41 9.41
CA VAL A 120 20.38 -3.59 10.17
C VAL A 120 20.21 -3.07 11.58
N SER A 121 20.56 -3.91 12.54
CA SER A 121 20.69 -3.54 13.95
C SER A 121 22.17 -3.54 14.31
N TYR A 122 22.61 -2.51 15.00
CA TYR A 122 24.00 -2.38 15.42
C TYR A 122 24.10 -1.83 16.83
N ASN A 123 25.14 -2.27 17.53
CA ASN A 123 25.56 -1.75 18.82
C ASN A 123 27.07 -1.52 18.78
N TYR A 124 27.50 -0.33 19.16
CA TYR A 124 28.87 0.12 19.07
C TYR A 124 29.28 0.85 20.35
N VAL A 125 30.33 0.36 21.00
CA VAL A 125 30.96 1.01 22.16
C VAL A 125 32.16 1.82 21.66
N PRO A 126 32.06 3.14 21.48
CA PRO A 126 33.15 3.91 20.91
C PRO A 126 34.40 3.89 21.83
N PRO A 127 35.63 3.88 21.26
CA PRO A 127 36.88 3.84 22.01
C PRO A 127 37.31 5.17 22.62
N LEU A 128 36.36 5.89 23.22
CA LEU A 128 36.60 7.18 23.85
C LEU A 128 37.52 7.06 25.07
N ASP A 129 37.53 5.92 25.75
CA ASP A 129 38.46 5.60 26.85
C ASP A 129 39.95 5.61 26.41
N LYS A 130 40.23 5.37 25.13
CA LYS A 130 41.58 5.48 24.56
C LYS A 130 41.98 6.94 24.28
N ILE A 131 41.01 7.85 24.22
CA ILE A 131 41.18 9.27 23.93
C ILE A 131 40.98 10.03 25.25
N GLY A 132 42.05 10.18 26.05
CA GLY A 132 42.00 10.93 27.32
C GLY A 132 42.06 10.11 28.61
N GLY A 133 42.67 8.92 28.58
CA GLY A 133 43.12 8.22 29.80
C GLY A 133 42.05 7.44 30.56
N GLY A 134 40.91 7.10 29.94
CA GLY A 134 39.90 6.23 30.56
C GLY A 134 39.27 6.79 31.84
N ASN A 135 38.84 8.05 31.81
CA ASN A 135 38.12 8.69 32.91
C ASN A 135 36.59 8.44 32.87
N ARG A 136 35.85 8.93 33.88
CA ARG A 136 34.39 8.76 33.99
C ARG A 136 33.62 9.38 32.80
N LEU A 137 34.16 10.43 32.17
CA LEU A 137 33.52 11.10 31.03
C LEU A 137 33.67 10.32 29.72
N THR A 138 34.77 9.59 29.56
CA THR A 138 35.12 8.85 28.34
C THR A 138 34.61 7.41 28.34
N ARG A 139 34.35 6.81 29.50
CA ARG A 139 33.83 5.44 29.62
C ARG A 139 32.29 5.36 29.60
N GLY A 140 31.80 4.15 29.34
CA GLY A 140 30.39 3.78 29.50
C GLY A 140 29.46 4.20 28.37
N TRP A 141 29.99 4.76 27.28
CA TRP A 141 29.19 5.12 26.11
C TRP A 141 28.86 3.89 25.27
N ALA A 142 27.61 3.79 24.81
CA ALA A 142 27.19 2.83 23.80
C ALA A 142 26.21 3.51 22.83
N LEU A 143 26.45 3.33 21.54
CA LEU A 143 25.55 3.75 20.47
C LEU A 143 24.88 2.51 19.90
N SER A 144 23.57 2.47 19.94
CA SER A 144 22.78 1.41 19.32
C SER A 144 21.82 2.00 18.30
N GLY A 145 21.41 1.21 17.32
CA GLY A 145 20.44 1.66 16.34
C GLY A 145 19.88 0.56 15.48
N ILE A 146 18.75 0.87 14.85
CA ILE A 146 18.11 0.06 13.83
C ILE A 146 17.87 0.96 12.62
N THR A 147 18.37 0.52 11.47
CA THR A 147 18.13 1.20 10.20
C THR A 147 17.33 0.28 9.29
N ARG A 148 16.27 0.81 8.70
CA ARG A 148 15.41 0.08 7.76
C ARG A 148 15.29 0.81 6.44
N PHE A 149 15.56 0.08 5.36
CA PHE A 149 15.29 0.50 4.00
C PHE A 149 14.38 -0.52 3.34
N ALA A 150 13.22 -0.10 2.87
CA ALA A 150 12.30 -1.01 2.20
C ALA A 150 11.61 -0.36 1.00
N THR A 151 11.36 -1.13 -0.05
CA THR A 151 10.42 -0.75 -1.10
C THR A 151 9.03 -0.58 -0.48
N GLY A 152 8.28 0.41 -0.96
CA GLY A 152 6.91 0.64 -0.51
C GLY A 152 5.98 -0.48 -0.98
N LEU A 153 4.79 -0.56 -0.39
CA LEU A 153 3.77 -1.47 -0.88
C LEU A 153 3.24 -1.02 -2.25
N PRO A 154 2.78 -1.92 -3.14
CA PRO A 154 2.28 -1.53 -4.45
C PRO A 154 1.08 -0.60 -4.38
N VAL A 155 1.00 0.33 -5.35
CA VAL A 155 -0.16 1.21 -5.48
C VAL A 155 -1.30 0.40 -6.10
N THR A 156 -2.40 0.30 -5.37
CA THR A 156 -3.63 -0.33 -5.85
C THR A 156 -4.46 0.68 -6.64
N LEU A 157 -4.51 0.50 -7.95
CA LEU A 157 -5.39 1.24 -8.85
C LEU A 157 -6.81 0.68 -8.75
N ILE A 158 -7.80 1.57 -8.70
CA ILE A 158 -9.22 1.22 -8.63
C ILE A 158 -10.08 2.26 -9.37
N GLU A 159 -11.28 1.83 -9.74
CA GLU A 159 -12.41 2.70 -10.09
C GLU A 159 -13.62 2.42 -9.21
N THR A 160 -14.39 3.49 -8.97
CA THR A 160 -15.55 3.56 -8.08
C THR A 160 -16.80 4.11 -8.80
N ASP A 161 -16.74 4.29 -10.12
CA ASP A 161 -17.84 4.80 -10.92
C ASP A 161 -18.73 3.71 -11.53
N ASP A 162 -18.24 2.46 -11.62
CA ASP A 162 -18.96 1.27 -12.14
C ASP A 162 -19.21 1.34 -13.66
N ASN A 163 -18.28 1.94 -14.41
CA ASN A 163 -18.36 2.01 -15.86
C ASN A 163 -18.39 0.64 -16.53
N SER A 164 -17.92 -0.45 -15.88
CA SER A 164 -18.05 -1.79 -16.45
C SER A 164 -19.50 -2.30 -16.53
N LEU A 165 -20.43 -1.67 -15.81
CA LEU A 165 -21.83 -2.06 -15.67
C LEU A 165 -22.01 -3.49 -15.15
N LEU A 166 -21.09 -3.92 -14.27
CA LEU A 166 -21.16 -5.22 -13.61
C LEU A 166 -21.76 -5.09 -12.20
N GLY A 167 -21.84 -3.88 -11.63
CA GLY A 167 -22.33 -3.64 -10.28
C GLY A 167 -21.50 -4.40 -9.25
N THR A 168 -20.21 -4.58 -9.52
CA THR A 168 -19.32 -5.42 -8.70
C THR A 168 -18.92 -4.73 -7.41
N GLN A 169 -19.01 -3.40 -7.37
CA GLN A 169 -18.79 -2.61 -6.17
C GLN A 169 -19.79 -3.05 -5.09
N PHE A 170 -19.31 -3.25 -3.87
CA PHE A 170 -20.12 -3.76 -2.73
C PHE A 170 -20.63 -5.21 -2.86
N THR A 171 -20.05 -6.01 -3.76
CA THR A 171 -20.30 -7.45 -3.80
C THR A 171 -19.35 -8.18 -2.85
N GLY A 172 -19.78 -8.32 -1.59
CA GLY A 172 -19.00 -8.94 -0.52
C GLY A 172 -18.44 -7.94 0.50
N PRO A 173 -17.62 -8.40 1.45
CA PRO A 173 -17.18 -7.56 2.58
C PRO A 173 -16.09 -6.55 2.20
N ILE A 174 -15.44 -6.69 1.03
CA ILE A 174 -14.54 -5.68 0.49
C ILE A 174 -15.27 -4.94 -0.65
N PRO A 175 -15.48 -3.63 -0.53
CA PRO A 175 -16.26 -2.84 -1.50
C PRO A 175 -15.43 -2.44 -2.74
N LEU A 176 -14.33 -3.14 -3.04
CA LEU A 176 -13.50 -2.83 -4.20
C LEU A 176 -14.07 -3.53 -5.44
N GLY A 177 -14.43 -2.73 -6.42
CA GLY A 177 -14.87 -3.21 -7.71
C GLY A 177 -13.77 -3.90 -8.52
N ILE A 178 -14.20 -4.48 -9.61
CA ILE A 178 -13.32 -5.05 -10.62
C ILE A 178 -12.78 -4.01 -11.60
N ASP A 179 -13.45 -2.87 -11.65
CA ASP A 179 -13.18 -1.73 -12.52
C ASP A 179 -11.80 -1.13 -12.20
N LEU A 180 -11.10 -0.80 -13.27
CA LEU A 180 -9.72 -0.36 -13.27
C LEU A 180 -9.57 0.68 -14.38
N PRO A 181 -8.64 1.65 -14.24
CA PRO A 181 -8.37 2.61 -15.29
C PRO A 181 -7.88 1.96 -16.57
N ASN A 182 -8.12 2.65 -17.68
CA ASN A 182 -7.30 2.50 -18.86
C ASN A 182 -5.95 3.15 -18.64
N TYR A 183 -4.90 2.46 -19.07
CA TYR A 183 -3.54 2.91 -19.11
C TYR A 183 -3.05 2.93 -20.56
N ALA A 184 -2.53 4.08 -21.00
CA ALA A 184 -2.00 4.29 -22.34
C ALA A 184 -0.67 3.53 -22.61
N GLY A 185 -0.08 2.92 -21.57
CA GLY A 185 1.21 2.22 -21.64
C GLY A 185 2.39 3.13 -21.30
N GLY A 186 3.59 2.53 -21.30
CA GLY A 186 4.83 3.19 -20.91
C GLY A 186 5.25 2.93 -19.46
N SER A 187 6.25 3.68 -19.00
CA SER A 187 6.71 3.64 -17.61
C SER A 187 6.03 4.73 -16.81
N VAL A 188 5.43 4.38 -15.66
CA VAL A 188 4.88 5.37 -14.73
C VAL A 188 6.03 6.15 -14.10
N HIS A 189 6.04 7.47 -14.29
CA HIS A 189 7.07 8.33 -13.72
C HIS A 189 6.79 8.59 -12.24
N ILE A 190 7.73 8.20 -11.36
CA ILE A 190 7.63 8.41 -9.92
C ILE A 190 8.39 9.69 -9.53
N SER A 191 7.70 10.56 -8.80
CA SER A 191 8.20 11.84 -8.32
C SER A 191 8.42 11.83 -6.81
N ASP A 192 9.24 12.76 -6.32
CA ASP A 192 9.39 12.98 -4.88
C ASP A 192 8.18 13.79 -4.35
N PRO A 193 7.30 13.17 -3.55
CA PRO A 193 6.08 13.82 -3.06
C PRO A 193 6.38 14.97 -2.09
N ARG A 194 7.60 15.09 -1.55
CA ARG A 194 8.00 16.20 -0.67
C ARG A 194 7.98 17.56 -1.37
N LYS A 195 8.05 17.58 -2.71
CA LYS A 195 8.11 18.84 -3.49
C LYS A 195 6.73 19.32 -3.93
N SER A 196 5.85 18.42 -4.35
CA SER A 196 4.57 18.77 -4.98
C SER A 196 3.35 18.05 -4.39
N GLY A 197 3.55 17.09 -3.48
CA GLY A 197 2.50 16.17 -3.00
C GLY A 197 2.11 15.08 -4.00
N VAL A 198 2.58 15.16 -5.25
CA VAL A 198 2.35 14.18 -6.32
C VAL A 198 3.42 13.10 -6.25
N TYR A 199 3.00 11.83 -6.22
CA TYR A 199 3.89 10.68 -6.18
C TYR A 199 4.11 10.05 -7.55
N PHE A 200 3.08 9.97 -8.38
CA PHE A 200 3.23 9.45 -9.74
C PHE A 200 2.51 10.32 -10.77
N ASP A 201 3.06 10.35 -11.98
CA ASP A 201 2.41 10.99 -13.13
C ASP A 201 1.18 10.18 -13.55
N ASN A 202 0.02 10.82 -13.45
CA ASN A 202 -1.27 10.22 -13.73
C ASN A 202 -1.78 10.45 -15.17
N SER A 203 -1.04 11.18 -16.01
CA SER A 203 -1.46 11.57 -17.36
C SER A 203 -1.74 10.39 -18.31
N GLY A 204 -1.10 9.25 -18.07
CA GLY A 204 -1.31 8.03 -18.84
C GLY A 204 -2.55 7.22 -18.42
N PHE A 205 -3.26 7.63 -17.38
CA PHE A 205 -4.43 6.94 -16.84
C PHE A 205 -5.71 7.72 -17.13
N SER A 206 -6.77 7.00 -17.47
CA SER A 206 -8.10 7.55 -17.73
C SER A 206 -9.16 6.53 -17.32
N SER A 207 -10.34 6.99 -16.93
CA SER A 207 -11.49 6.10 -16.74
C SER A 207 -11.80 5.31 -18.00
N GLU A 208 -12.29 4.09 -17.83
CA GLU A 208 -12.68 3.24 -18.93
C GLU A 208 -14.03 3.67 -19.56
N PRO A 209 -14.27 3.39 -20.85
CA PRO A 209 -15.57 3.61 -21.45
C PRO A 209 -16.66 2.73 -20.81
N ILE A 210 -17.88 3.26 -20.77
CA ILE A 210 -19.06 2.52 -20.31
C ILE A 210 -19.20 1.16 -21.04
N GLY A 211 -19.49 0.12 -20.25
CA GLY A 211 -19.64 -1.26 -20.67
C GLY A 211 -18.33 -2.02 -20.91
N GLN A 212 -17.19 -1.46 -20.53
CA GLN A 212 -15.86 -2.08 -20.68
C GLN A 212 -15.17 -2.20 -19.33
N LEU A 213 -14.20 -3.11 -19.24
CA LEU A 213 -13.23 -3.15 -18.15
C LEU A 213 -11.97 -2.43 -18.62
N GLY A 214 -11.36 -1.61 -17.78
CA GLY A 214 -10.09 -1.00 -18.15
C GLY A 214 -8.94 -2.00 -18.24
N ASN A 215 -7.89 -1.56 -18.92
CA ASN A 215 -6.76 -2.42 -19.30
C ASN A 215 -5.56 -2.34 -18.32
N ALA A 216 -5.58 -1.45 -17.32
CA ALA A 216 -4.50 -1.36 -16.35
C ALA A 216 -4.44 -2.62 -15.48
N ARG A 217 -3.25 -2.92 -14.96
CA ARG A 217 -3.14 -3.90 -13.88
C ARG A 217 -3.48 -3.22 -12.56
N ARG A 218 -4.23 -3.90 -11.69
CA ARG A 218 -4.57 -3.43 -10.35
C ARG A 218 -3.35 -2.92 -9.57
N ARG A 219 -2.20 -3.58 -9.71
CA ARG A 219 -0.92 -3.18 -9.10
C ARG A 219 0.24 -3.46 -10.06
N SER A 220 0.91 -2.42 -10.52
CA SER A 220 2.03 -2.53 -11.48
C SER A 220 3.31 -1.83 -11.04
N PHE A 221 3.26 -0.97 -10.02
CA PHE A 221 4.39 -0.24 -9.47
C PHE A 221 4.25 -0.06 -7.96
N HIS A 222 5.38 0.22 -7.30
CA HIS A 222 5.45 0.40 -5.86
C HIS A 222 5.15 1.84 -5.43
N GLY A 223 4.56 1.95 -4.25
CA GLY A 223 4.38 3.21 -3.54
C GLY A 223 5.64 3.66 -2.79
N PRO A 224 5.53 4.74 -1.99
CA PRO A 224 6.64 5.31 -1.24
C PRO A 224 7.32 4.28 -0.34
N GLY A 225 8.64 4.18 -0.47
CA GLY A 225 9.45 3.29 0.36
C GLY A 225 9.70 3.82 1.76
N ILE A 226 10.38 2.99 2.54
CA ILE A 226 10.83 3.30 3.89
C ILE A 226 12.33 3.60 3.87
N ASN A 227 12.71 4.67 4.57
CA ASN A 227 14.09 5.05 4.89
C ASN A 227 14.11 5.57 6.31
N ASN A 228 14.27 4.66 7.27
CA ASN A 228 14.12 4.99 8.69
C ASN A 228 15.38 4.68 9.48
N TRP A 229 15.70 5.56 10.43
CA TRP A 229 16.89 5.51 11.26
C TRP A 229 16.53 5.76 12.72
N ASP A 230 16.50 4.70 13.51
CA ASP A 230 16.23 4.78 14.94
C ASP A 230 17.54 4.59 15.70
N LEU A 231 17.92 5.58 16.51
CA LEU A 231 19.19 5.58 17.25
C LEU A 231 18.96 5.78 18.74
N ALA A 232 19.75 5.07 19.55
CA ALA A 232 19.83 5.28 20.98
C ALA A 232 21.29 5.42 21.43
N LEU A 233 21.55 6.50 22.18
CA LEU A 233 22.82 6.76 22.84
C LEU A 233 22.66 6.52 24.33
N LEU A 234 23.48 5.62 24.86
CA LEU A 234 23.53 5.28 26.28
C LEU A 234 24.87 5.70 26.87
N LYS A 235 24.83 6.13 28.14
CA LYS A 235 26.02 6.36 28.94
C LYS A 235 25.82 5.84 30.37
N ASP A 236 26.62 4.86 30.74
CA ASP A 236 26.75 4.41 32.13
C ASP A 236 27.90 5.13 32.83
N THR A 237 27.60 5.80 33.95
CA THR A 237 28.58 6.55 34.75
C THR A 237 28.56 6.07 36.19
N LYS A 238 29.60 5.33 36.60
CA LYS A 238 29.81 4.97 38.01
C LYS A 238 30.13 6.23 38.82
N LEU A 239 29.26 6.56 39.78
CA LEU A 239 29.43 7.69 40.69
C LEU A 239 30.27 7.28 41.91
N THR A 240 29.92 6.14 42.50
CA THR A 240 30.61 5.46 43.60
C THR A 240 30.72 3.96 43.30
N GLU A 241 31.15 3.14 44.27
CA GLU A 241 31.19 1.68 44.12
C GLU A 241 29.78 1.06 44.09
N SER A 242 28.82 1.66 44.80
CA SER A 242 27.43 1.21 44.87
C SER A 242 26.49 1.97 43.92
N MET A 243 26.85 3.17 43.45
CA MET A 243 25.95 4.01 42.65
C MET A 243 26.35 4.12 41.18
N ASN A 244 25.40 3.86 40.27
CA ASN A 244 25.54 4.03 38.83
C ASN A 244 24.46 4.97 38.26
N LEU A 245 24.86 5.97 37.49
CA LEU A 245 23.97 6.86 36.76
C LEU A 245 23.90 6.43 35.29
N GLN A 246 22.72 6.07 34.82
CA GLN A 246 22.45 5.72 33.43
C GLN A 246 21.76 6.88 32.73
N PHE A 247 22.39 7.40 31.68
CA PHE A 247 21.78 8.33 30.74
C PHE A 247 21.41 7.60 29.46
N ARG A 248 20.20 7.84 28.95
CA ARG A 248 19.73 7.28 27.68
C ARG A 248 19.00 8.36 26.90
N ALA A 249 19.43 8.59 25.67
CA ALA A 249 18.75 9.43 24.69
C ALA A 249 18.40 8.59 23.47
N GLU A 250 17.13 8.60 23.07
CA GLU A 250 16.62 7.82 21.94
C GLU A 250 15.90 8.74 20.96
N PHE A 251 16.13 8.50 19.68
CA PHE A 251 15.51 9.22 18.59
C PHE A 251 14.99 8.23 17.56
N PHE A 252 13.69 8.23 17.34
CA PHE A 252 13.02 7.51 16.26
C PHE A 252 12.93 8.44 15.05
N ASP A 253 13.30 7.97 13.86
CA ASP A 253 13.52 8.79 12.67
C ASP A 253 14.49 9.98 12.93
N VAL A 254 15.73 9.67 13.34
CA VAL A 254 16.72 10.68 13.78
C VAL A 254 16.97 11.78 12.74
N PHE A 255 16.91 11.44 11.44
CA PHE A 255 17.10 12.37 10.33
C PHE A 255 15.82 13.10 9.92
N ASN A 256 14.69 12.81 10.57
CA ASN A 256 13.39 13.40 10.29
C ASN A 256 13.00 13.25 8.80
N HIS A 257 13.25 12.07 8.23
CA HIS A 257 12.87 11.78 6.86
C HIS A 257 11.41 11.37 6.83
N ALA A 258 10.56 12.22 6.24
CA ALA A 258 9.15 11.91 6.07
C ALA A 258 8.94 10.53 5.41
N GLN A 259 8.23 9.65 6.13
CA GLN A 259 7.77 8.36 5.63
C GLN A 259 6.30 8.52 5.24
N PHE A 260 5.93 8.12 4.03
CA PHE A 260 4.59 8.39 3.52
C PHE A 260 3.67 7.17 3.60
N ASN A 261 2.37 7.42 3.78
CA ASN A 261 1.35 6.39 3.66
C ASN A 261 1.03 6.10 2.18
N ALA A 262 0.08 5.19 1.96
CA ALA A 262 -0.38 4.80 0.64
C ALA A 262 -0.80 6.01 -0.22
N VAL A 263 -0.51 5.90 -1.52
CA VAL A 263 -0.88 6.86 -2.55
C VAL A 263 -2.33 6.64 -2.93
N ASP A 264 -3.04 7.71 -3.30
CA ASP A 264 -4.38 7.58 -3.85
C ASP A 264 -4.34 6.97 -5.25
N GLY A 265 -4.80 5.72 -5.36
CA GLY A 265 -4.92 4.98 -6.61
C GLY A 265 -6.32 4.99 -7.23
N ASN A 266 -7.28 5.73 -6.68
CA ASN A 266 -8.60 5.87 -7.29
C ASN A 266 -8.56 6.93 -8.38
N VAL A 267 -8.73 6.56 -9.65
CA VAL A 267 -8.69 7.51 -10.78
C VAL A 267 -9.86 8.49 -10.78
N ASN A 268 -10.99 8.13 -10.15
CA ASN A 268 -12.13 9.04 -9.99
C ASN A 268 -11.91 10.08 -8.86
N SER A 269 -10.81 9.98 -8.12
CA SER A 269 -10.49 10.90 -7.01
C SER A 269 -9.75 12.15 -7.49
N PRO A 270 -10.09 13.36 -6.99
CA PRO A 270 -9.36 14.60 -7.33
C PRO A 270 -7.91 14.60 -6.81
N THR A 271 -7.56 13.64 -5.95
CA THR A 271 -6.21 13.45 -5.41
C THR A 271 -5.49 12.24 -6.00
N PHE A 272 -5.99 11.65 -7.08
CA PHE A 272 -5.34 10.54 -7.78
C PHE A 272 -3.86 10.84 -8.08
N GLY A 273 -2.98 9.92 -7.71
CA GLY A 273 -1.53 10.08 -7.86
C GLY A 273 -0.84 10.86 -6.74
N LYS A 274 -1.58 11.32 -5.72
CA LYS A 274 -1.04 12.12 -4.60
C LYS A 274 -0.97 11.32 -3.30
N ILE A 275 -0.08 11.76 -2.42
CA ILE A 275 0.02 11.27 -1.05
C ILE A 275 -0.80 12.18 -0.14
N LYS A 276 -1.61 11.57 0.72
CA LYS A 276 -2.50 12.31 1.64
C LYS A 276 -1.89 12.53 3.02
N THR A 277 -1.10 11.57 3.50
CA THR A 277 -0.60 11.57 4.87
C THR A 277 0.81 10.98 4.97
N ALA A 278 1.50 11.36 6.03
CA ALA A 278 2.79 10.78 6.42
C ALA A 278 2.65 10.07 7.77
N LEU A 279 3.60 9.19 8.08
CA LEU A 279 3.77 8.61 9.41
C LEU A 279 4.26 9.68 10.40
N GLN A 280 4.38 9.27 11.67
CA GLN A 280 4.80 10.16 12.75
C GLN A 280 6.17 10.80 12.43
N PRO A 281 6.33 12.11 12.71
CA PRO A 281 7.62 12.78 12.57
C PRO A 281 8.59 12.27 13.65
N ARG A 282 9.84 12.73 13.61
CA ARG A 282 10.87 12.37 14.59
C ARG A 282 10.37 12.53 16.04
N ILE A 283 10.53 11.48 16.84
CA ILE A 283 10.26 11.48 18.27
C ILE A 283 11.57 11.26 19.01
N GLY A 284 11.88 12.16 19.96
CA GLY A 284 13.04 12.07 20.82
C GLY A 284 12.63 11.91 22.28
N GLN A 285 13.30 11.02 23.01
CA GLN A 285 13.13 10.88 24.45
C GLN A 285 14.49 10.81 25.17
N ILE A 286 14.53 11.40 26.35
CA ILE A 286 15.72 11.43 27.19
C ILE A 286 15.31 10.95 28.58
N SER A 287 16.13 10.07 29.16
CA SER A 287 15.93 9.56 30.51
C SER A 287 17.24 9.51 31.28
N MET A 288 17.10 9.67 32.60
CA MET A 288 18.16 9.45 33.56
C MET A 288 17.65 8.50 34.64
N ARG A 289 18.44 7.48 34.96
CA ARG A 289 18.16 6.52 36.04
C ARG A 289 19.36 6.42 36.97
N LEU A 290 19.12 6.58 38.26
CA LEU A 290 20.10 6.34 39.31
C LEU A 290 19.84 4.95 39.91
N ASN A 291 20.83 4.08 39.84
CA ASN A 291 20.84 2.77 40.49
C ASN A 291 21.77 2.85 41.72
N PHE A 292 21.33 2.33 42.86
CA PHE A 292 22.05 2.36 44.15
C PHE A 292 21.85 1.06 44.92
#